data_AF-A0A951Q381-F1
#
_entry.id   AF-A0A951Q381-F1
#
_cell.length_a   1.000
_cell.length_b   1.000
_cell.length_c   1.000
_cell.angle_alpha   90.00
_cell.angle_beta   90.00
_cell.angle_gamma   90.00
#
_symmetry.space_group_name_H-M   'P 1'
#
loop_
_entity.id
_entity.type
_entity.pdbx_description
1 polymer ?
#
loop_
_entity_poly.entity_id
_entity_poly.type
_entity_poly.pdbx_seq_one_letter_code
_entity_poly.pdbx_strand_id
1 'polypeptide(L)'
;MAKRSWIFLPVYALLALLIIVVGACNVQKGIVEALLPKELGQYPHYESKEAVLKEAQVMSDRLTSHIRAWYQGKAPREIPRKLLPNGIDPGIKGFYLQRPEEVNPQNQWIVRPAAKIDRSAMPGLYPDPHATYLVLGAFYAPFGTKVIIDGEFPHSRFFNIQASPPLDPAFYYYNGMFGSPEVPLVDVDIAPLPGNTNPFLKGGDRNAQKRKFRAYFTLAIGNGAKLEPAYSPPFFRAPGNHRFASAFQYQGPLADPASPMSKVGTKRGVWNTGALWIRYYAPDLQQGPLGGVSLPRVLYELPTGERFFLNADFSKMKAAINKTRRDWKTPSFEPSAIEGPKEGWNHDFDILHGGLVGIFRAVGKDKPKDKEYARRFELVATGRGINQPPPGNYEPSASRCVSINYLGRSMAIGSGKVAVLTGRMPTVPKTRQGERIMTGGKARYFSITSYPEPDLFDPSYIGPAYTSIMDDEITTDRSGWYVIAYSRKQDRPKNATTENGVTWVDWGRIARQHFVLRWLSVHPDWRDPKHVPDITNLPYNTTTWLSPDYDKSLVGENNHKGRLSSYLPQMHYMTKEEFESFGAVVRPDTLPLWTSAGGKG
;
A
#
# COMPACT_ATOMS: atom_id res chain seq x y z
N MET A 1 -0.94 -35.56 20.38
CA MET A 1 -1.43 -34.16 20.38
C MET A 1 -0.44 -33.28 19.62
N ALA A 2 -0.76 -32.94 18.37
CA ALA A 2 0.11 -32.16 17.50
C ALA A 2 0.15 -30.69 17.97
N LYS A 3 1.33 -30.19 18.33
CA LYS A 3 1.61 -28.77 18.57
C LYS A 3 1.29 -28.00 17.28
N ARG A 4 0.15 -27.31 17.23
CA ARG A 4 -0.20 -26.37 16.14
C ARG A 4 0.90 -25.31 16.05
N SER A 5 1.60 -25.29 14.93
CA SER A 5 2.63 -24.30 14.63
C SER A 5 1.96 -22.96 14.33
N TRP A 6 2.09 -22.02 15.27
CA TRP A 6 1.65 -20.64 15.17
C TRP A 6 2.54 -19.87 14.20
N ILE A 7 2.32 -20.06 12.91
CA ILE A 7 2.93 -19.27 11.84
C ILE A 7 1.86 -18.23 11.47
N PHE A 8 2.19 -16.93 11.61
CA PHE A 8 1.31 -15.75 11.41
C PHE A 8 0.39 -15.27 12.54
N LEU A 9 0.84 -15.19 13.81
CA LEU A 9 -0.05 -14.68 14.88
C LEU A 9 0.38 -13.51 15.77
N PRO A 10 1.34 -12.62 15.44
CA PRO A 10 1.45 -11.42 16.28
C PRO A 10 1.48 -10.09 15.51
N VAL A 11 1.08 -10.05 14.23
CA VAL A 11 0.77 -8.79 13.51
C VAL A 11 -0.74 -8.57 13.35
N TYR A 12 -1.50 -9.66 13.48
CA TYR A 12 -2.95 -9.64 13.38
C TYR A 12 -3.63 -9.38 14.71
N ALA A 13 -2.93 -9.22 15.84
CA ALA A 13 -3.58 -8.73 17.04
C ALA A 13 -3.97 -7.26 16.82
N LEU A 14 -3.04 -6.34 16.49
CA LEU A 14 -3.39 -4.96 16.12
C LEU A 14 -4.32 -4.91 14.92
N LEU A 15 -4.02 -5.63 13.82
CA LEU A 15 -4.82 -5.54 12.60
C LEU A 15 -6.18 -6.22 12.76
N ALA A 16 -6.28 -7.44 13.32
CA ALA A 16 -7.58 -8.01 13.68
C ALA A 16 -8.28 -7.10 14.70
N LEU A 17 -7.63 -6.56 15.76
CA LEU A 17 -8.16 -5.50 16.65
C LEU A 17 -8.64 -4.26 15.87
N LEU A 18 -7.89 -3.84 14.85
CA LEU A 18 -8.16 -2.68 13.99
C LEU A 18 -9.32 -2.95 13.02
N ILE A 19 -9.74 -4.20 12.94
CA ILE A 19 -10.69 -4.78 11.99
C ILE A 19 -11.93 -5.34 12.70
N ILE A 20 -11.86 -5.65 14.02
CA ILE A 20 -12.96 -6.15 14.88
C ILE A 20 -14.21 -5.27 14.78
N VAL A 21 -14.05 -4.02 14.35
CA VAL A 21 -15.02 -2.95 14.53
C VAL A 21 -15.88 -2.71 13.29
N VAL A 22 -15.50 -3.24 12.12
CA VAL A 22 -16.25 -2.88 10.90
C VAL A 22 -17.51 -3.74 10.72
N GLY A 23 -17.58 -4.97 11.24
CA GLY A 23 -18.53 -5.97 10.70
C GLY A 23 -19.82 -6.33 11.45
N ALA A 24 -20.20 -5.69 12.56
CA ALA A 24 -21.51 -6.00 13.14
C ALA A 24 -22.11 -4.84 13.90
N CYS A 25 -23.40 -4.59 13.69
CA CYS A 25 -24.25 -3.80 14.60
C CYS A 25 -24.28 -4.34 16.04
N ASN A 26 -23.51 -5.37 16.39
CA ASN A 26 -23.56 -6.07 17.69
C ASN A 26 -22.20 -6.35 18.35
N VAL A 27 -21.07 -5.82 17.87
CA VAL A 27 -19.87 -5.82 18.74
C VAL A 27 -20.11 -4.77 19.81
N GLN A 28 -20.30 -5.20 21.07
CA GLN A 28 -20.44 -4.28 22.19
C GLN A 28 -19.26 -3.30 22.20
N LYS A 29 -19.57 -2.01 22.19
CA LYS A 29 -18.60 -0.90 22.32
C LYS A 29 -17.51 -1.19 23.37
N GLY A 30 -17.89 -1.79 24.49
CA GLY A 30 -16.95 -2.18 25.56
C GLY A 30 -15.87 -3.19 25.16
N ILE A 31 -16.13 -4.11 24.21
CA ILE A 31 -15.14 -5.09 23.73
C ILE A 31 -14.03 -4.39 22.95
N VAL A 32 -14.39 -3.48 22.04
CA VAL A 32 -13.42 -2.71 21.23
C VAL A 32 -12.59 -1.78 22.11
N GLU A 33 -13.23 -1.15 23.11
CA GLU A 33 -12.53 -0.28 24.05
C GLU A 33 -11.54 -1.05 24.95
N ALA A 34 -11.87 -2.28 25.34
CA ALA A 34 -11.00 -3.12 26.15
C ALA A 34 -9.74 -3.59 25.42
N LEU A 35 -9.77 -3.56 24.09
CA LEU A 35 -8.70 -4.04 23.22
C LEU A 35 -7.63 -2.97 22.94
N LEU A 36 -8.00 -1.69 22.96
CA LEU A 36 -7.03 -0.59 22.84
C LEU A 36 -6.11 -0.54 24.08
N PRO A 37 -4.77 -0.48 23.92
CA PRO A 37 -3.86 -0.40 25.05
C PRO A 37 -4.13 0.84 25.90
N LYS A 38 -4.44 0.66 27.18
CA LYS A 38 -4.63 1.78 28.11
C LYS A 38 -3.34 2.59 28.30
N GLU A 39 -2.21 1.90 28.27
CA GLU A 39 -0.88 2.47 28.34
C GLU A 39 -0.16 2.26 27.01
N LEU A 40 0.30 3.36 26.40
CA LEU A 40 1.00 3.33 25.12
C LEU A 40 2.52 3.23 25.29
N GLY A 41 3.05 3.67 26.43
CA GLY A 41 4.48 3.94 26.60
C GLY A 41 4.87 5.34 26.15
N GLN A 42 6.16 5.52 25.91
CA GLN A 42 6.77 6.80 25.54
C GLN A 42 7.31 6.76 24.11
N TYR A 43 7.36 7.93 23.49
CA TYR A 43 8.09 8.16 22.25
C TYR A 43 9.21 9.17 22.55
N PRO A 44 10.46 8.92 22.09
CA PRO A 44 10.89 7.72 21.38
C PRO A 44 10.95 6.47 22.30
N HIS A 45 10.95 5.28 21.69
CA HIS A 45 11.04 3.97 22.36
C HIS A 45 12.50 3.54 22.48
N TYR A 46 13.31 4.38 23.13
CA TYR A 46 14.70 4.12 23.49
C TYR A 46 15.17 5.23 24.44
N GLU A 47 16.15 4.94 25.28
CA GLU A 47 16.75 5.94 26.19
C GLU A 47 17.82 6.79 25.50
N SER A 48 18.63 6.20 24.62
CA SER A 48 19.68 6.89 23.86
C SER A 48 19.64 6.49 22.40
N LYS A 49 19.49 7.48 21.52
CA LYS A 49 19.57 7.30 20.06
C LYS A 49 20.96 6.78 19.68
N GLU A 50 22.00 7.33 20.28
CA GLU A 50 23.40 6.98 20.04
C GLU A 50 23.68 5.51 20.40
N ALA A 51 23.11 5.01 21.50
CA ALA A 51 23.23 3.61 21.89
C ALA A 51 22.58 2.67 20.86
N VAL A 52 21.36 3.01 20.39
CA VAL A 52 20.66 2.24 19.35
C VAL A 52 21.45 2.24 18.03
N LEU A 53 22.00 3.38 17.63
CA LEU A 53 22.82 3.48 16.42
C LEU A 53 24.14 2.69 16.55
N LYS A 54 24.77 2.71 17.73
CA LYS A 54 25.97 1.92 18.02
C LYS A 54 25.67 0.42 17.96
N GLU A 55 24.54 -0.01 18.51
CA GLU A 55 24.09 -1.41 18.41
C GLU A 55 23.89 -1.82 16.94
N ALA A 56 23.19 -1.00 16.15
CA ALA A 56 23.01 -1.25 14.72
C ALA A 56 24.35 -1.39 13.99
N GLN A 57 25.31 -0.50 14.27
CA GLN A 57 26.64 -0.56 13.67
C GLN A 57 27.37 -1.85 14.06
N VAL A 58 27.32 -2.27 15.33
CA VAL A 58 27.91 -3.54 15.78
C VAL A 58 27.28 -4.74 15.08
N MET A 59 25.95 -4.75 14.89
CA MET A 59 25.28 -5.81 14.12
C MET A 59 25.76 -5.85 12.67
N SER A 60 25.86 -4.69 12.03
CA SER A 60 26.40 -4.52 10.68
C SER A 60 27.84 -5.02 10.57
N ASP A 61 28.73 -4.62 11.48
CA ASP A 61 30.15 -4.98 11.46
C ASP A 61 30.38 -6.49 11.64
N ARG A 62 29.58 -7.12 12.51
CA ARG A 62 29.61 -8.58 12.71
C ARG A 62 29.18 -9.31 11.44
N LEU A 63 28.15 -8.82 10.75
CA LEU A 63 27.71 -9.39 9.48
C LEU A 63 28.77 -9.20 8.39
N THR A 64 29.36 -8.00 8.27
CA THR A 64 30.49 -7.72 7.35
C THR A 64 31.64 -8.68 7.59
N SER A 65 32.04 -8.87 8.85
CA SER A 65 33.13 -9.77 9.22
C SER A 65 32.86 -11.21 8.79
N HIS A 66 31.63 -11.69 8.97
CA HIS A 66 31.23 -13.03 8.54
C HIS A 66 31.24 -13.16 7.01
N ILE A 67 30.70 -12.19 6.27
CA ILE A 67 30.70 -12.19 4.80
C ILE A 67 32.13 -12.24 4.25
N ARG A 68 33.04 -11.42 4.79
CA ARG A 68 34.45 -11.40 4.35
C ARG A 68 35.18 -12.69 4.69
N ALA A 69 34.92 -13.26 5.87
CA ALA A 69 35.46 -14.57 6.25
C ALA A 69 34.96 -15.67 5.31
N TRP A 70 33.67 -15.68 4.96
CA TRP A 70 33.11 -16.61 3.96
C TRP A 70 33.76 -16.40 2.58
N TYR A 71 33.97 -15.15 2.17
CA TYR A 71 34.63 -14.82 0.90
C TYR A 71 36.06 -15.41 0.83
N GLN A 72 36.74 -15.50 1.98
CA GLN A 72 38.07 -16.09 2.16
C GLN A 72 38.06 -17.60 2.45
N GLY A 73 36.89 -18.27 2.45
CA GLY A 73 36.78 -19.69 2.79
C GLY A 73 36.95 -20.02 4.28
N LYS A 74 36.90 -19.02 5.17
CA LYS A 74 37.10 -19.14 6.62
C LYS A 74 35.80 -19.19 7.43
N ALA A 75 34.65 -19.02 6.78
CA ALA A 75 33.34 -19.13 7.40
C ALA A 75 32.39 -19.89 6.47
N PRO A 76 31.38 -20.60 7.02
CA PRO A 76 30.36 -21.25 6.22
C PRO A 76 29.52 -20.23 5.46
N ARG A 77 28.76 -20.69 4.46
CA ARG A 77 27.85 -19.82 3.71
C ARG A 77 26.59 -19.47 4.51
N GLU A 78 26.19 -20.35 5.42
CA GLU A 78 25.03 -20.19 6.29
C GLU A 78 25.26 -19.08 7.30
N ILE A 79 24.30 -18.16 7.41
CA ILE A 79 24.36 -17.06 8.37
C ILE A 79 23.98 -17.58 9.77
N PRO A 80 24.88 -17.51 10.76
CA PRO A 80 24.56 -17.92 12.13
C PRO A 80 23.40 -17.10 12.72
N ARG A 81 22.50 -17.74 13.47
CA ARG A 81 21.30 -17.07 14.06
C ARG A 81 21.61 -15.83 14.88
N LYS A 82 22.78 -15.78 15.55
CA LYS A 82 23.26 -14.63 16.33
C LYS A 82 23.56 -13.38 15.49
N LEU A 83 23.71 -13.53 14.17
CA LEU A 83 23.88 -12.43 13.22
C LEU A 83 22.56 -11.97 12.61
N LEU A 84 21.45 -12.64 12.94
CA LEU A 84 20.13 -12.30 12.40
C LEU A 84 19.31 -11.56 13.47
N PRO A 85 18.60 -10.48 13.09
CA PRO A 85 17.64 -9.83 13.96
C PRO A 85 16.56 -10.79 14.49
N ASN A 86 16.13 -10.61 15.74
CA ASN A 86 15.07 -11.43 16.32
C ASN A 86 13.69 -11.14 15.71
N GLY A 87 13.49 -9.94 15.15
CA GLY A 87 12.23 -9.49 14.55
C GLY A 87 11.87 -10.12 13.20
N ILE A 88 12.74 -10.95 12.59
CA ILE A 88 12.50 -11.58 11.29
C ILE A 88 11.24 -12.45 11.30
N ASP A 89 10.50 -12.47 10.19
CA ASP A 89 9.35 -13.37 10.01
C ASP A 89 9.76 -14.84 10.17
N PRO A 90 9.11 -15.63 11.05
CA PRO A 90 9.41 -17.05 11.22
C PRO A 90 9.24 -17.90 9.95
N GLY A 91 8.49 -17.40 8.96
CA GLY A 91 8.35 -17.97 7.63
C GLY A 91 9.55 -17.73 6.70
N ILE A 92 10.54 -16.93 7.13
CA ILE A 92 11.81 -16.67 6.43
C ILE A 92 12.95 -17.20 7.30
N LYS A 93 13.66 -18.22 6.82
CA LYS A 93 14.70 -18.91 7.61
C LYS A 93 15.85 -19.40 6.75
N GLY A 94 16.88 -19.95 7.39
CA GLY A 94 17.99 -20.59 6.68
C GLY A 94 18.70 -19.61 5.76
N PHE A 95 19.08 -18.44 6.29
CA PHE A 95 19.77 -17.42 5.52
C PHE A 95 21.16 -17.90 5.10
N TYR A 96 21.55 -17.66 3.85
CA TYR A 96 22.82 -18.12 3.30
C TYR A 96 23.38 -17.18 2.22
N LEU A 97 24.71 -17.21 2.07
CA LEU A 97 25.47 -16.42 1.12
C LEU A 97 25.63 -17.15 -0.23
N GLN A 98 25.47 -16.38 -1.29
CA GLN A 98 25.67 -16.79 -2.68
C GLN A 98 26.74 -15.91 -3.33
N ARG A 99 27.64 -16.52 -4.08
CA ARG A 99 28.53 -15.84 -5.01
C ARG A 99 27.72 -15.34 -6.20
N PRO A 100 28.17 -14.29 -6.92
CA PRO A 100 27.41 -13.74 -8.04
C PRO A 100 26.97 -14.80 -9.05
N GLU A 101 27.84 -15.72 -9.43
CA GLU A 101 27.59 -16.81 -10.39
C GLU A 101 26.51 -17.82 -9.94
N GLU A 102 26.23 -17.90 -8.64
CA GLU A 102 25.19 -18.79 -8.07
C GLU A 102 23.81 -18.11 -8.00
N VAL A 103 23.74 -16.80 -8.25
CA VAL A 103 22.50 -16.03 -8.10
C VAL A 103 21.57 -16.26 -9.28
N ASN A 104 20.40 -16.83 -8.99
CA ASN A 104 19.29 -16.94 -9.93
C ASN A 104 18.15 -15.98 -9.51
N PRO A 105 17.79 -14.97 -10.33
CA PRO A 105 16.71 -14.04 -10.04
C PRO A 105 15.38 -14.70 -9.67
N GLN A 106 15.05 -15.87 -10.24
CA GLN A 106 13.81 -16.58 -9.94
C GLN A 106 13.66 -17.00 -8.46
N ASN A 107 14.79 -17.10 -7.76
CA ASN A 107 14.85 -17.49 -6.36
C ASN A 107 15.06 -16.29 -5.41
N GLN A 108 15.04 -15.05 -5.92
CA GLN A 108 15.19 -13.84 -5.10
C GLN A 108 13.84 -13.22 -4.72
N TRP A 109 12.81 -13.46 -5.52
CA TRP A 109 11.56 -12.70 -5.43
C TRP A 109 10.38 -13.53 -4.95
N ILE A 110 9.61 -12.91 -4.06
CA ILE A 110 8.24 -13.24 -3.79
C ILE A 110 7.39 -12.44 -4.79
N VAL A 111 6.80 -13.13 -5.76
CA VAL A 111 6.06 -12.53 -6.89
C VAL A 111 4.56 -12.64 -6.69
N ARG A 112 3.87 -11.52 -6.92
CA ARG A 112 2.40 -11.41 -7.00
C ARG A 112 2.04 -10.81 -8.35
N PRO A 113 1.63 -11.61 -9.32
CA PRO A 113 1.27 -11.10 -10.63
C PRO A 113 -0.04 -10.31 -10.57
N ALA A 114 -0.14 -9.25 -11.36
CA ALA A 114 -1.40 -8.63 -11.72
C ALA A 114 -2.32 -9.71 -12.33
N ALA A 115 -3.56 -9.78 -11.85
CA ALA A 115 -4.50 -10.81 -12.28
C ALA A 115 -5.94 -10.33 -12.08
N LYS A 116 -6.85 -10.80 -12.93
CA LYS A 116 -8.28 -10.60 -12.69
C LYS A 116 -8.68 -11.25 -11.36
N ILE A 117 -9.60 -10.63 -10.66
CA ILE A 117 -10.14 -11.18 -9.41
C ILE A 117 -10.89 -12.49 -9.72
N ASP A 118 -10.41 -13.59 -9.17
CA ASP A 118 -11.11 -14.88 -9.16
C ASP A 118 -11.80 -15.09 -7.81
N ARG A 119 -13.13 -14.95 -7.79
CA ARG A 119 -13.95 -15.14 -6.58
C ARG A 119 -13.99 -16.58 -6.07
N SER A 120 -13.54 -17.55 -6.86
CA SER A 120 -13.37 -18.94 -6.40
C SER A 120 -12.06 -19.14 -5.61
N ALA A 121 -11.11 -18.21 -5.72
CA ALA A 121 -9.81 -18.28 -5.10
C ALA A 121 -9.16 -16.89 -4.95
N MET A 122 -9.73 -16.04 -4.09
CA MET A 122 -9.20 -14.68 -3.88
C MET A 122 -7.97 -14.72 -2.97
N PRO A 123 -6.81 -14.18 -3.38
CA PRO A 123 -5.64 -14.08 -2.50
C PRO A 123 -5.80 -12.95 -1.48
N GLY A 124 -5.34 -13.15 -0.24
CA GLY A 124 -5.27 -12.09 0.77
C GLY A 124 -4.02 -11.21 0.63
N LEU A 125 -3.94 -10.15 1.43
CA LEU A 125 -2.74 -9.34 1.67
C LEU A 125 -2.15 -8.56 0.48
N TYR A 126 -2.88 -8.37 -0.62
CA TYR A 126 -2.38 -7.56 -1.75
C TYR A 126 -3.41 -6.55 -2.25
N PRO A 127 -2.99 -5.29 -2.44
CA PRO A 127 -3.96 -4.22 -2.57
C PRO A 127 -4.53 -4.11 -4.00
N ASP A 128 -3.72 -3.97 -5.05
CA ASP A 128 -4.25 -3.70 -6.40
C ASP A 128 -4.08 -4.91 -7.34
N PRO A 129 -5.17 -5.52 -7.86
CA PRO A 129 -5.08 -6.62 -8.81
C PRO A 129 -4.53 -6.21 -10.18
N HIS A 130 -4.45 -4.91 -10.49
CA HIS A 130 -3.83 -4.40 -11.71
C HIS A 130 -2.32 -4.12 -11.57
N ALA A 131 -1.75 -4.44 -10.41
CA ALA A 131 -0.33 -4.28 -10.15
C ALA A 131 0.35 -5.63 -9.92
N THR A 132 1.53 -5.79 -10.51
CA THR A 132 2.44 -6.86 -10.16
C THR A 132 3.40 -6.37 -9.08
N TYR A 133 3.52 -7.13 -7.99
CA TYR A 133 4.44 -6.83 -6.89
C TYR A 133 5.54 -7.88 -6.86
N LEU A 134 6.79 -7.44 -6.87
CA LEU A 134 7.97 -8.25 -6.56
C LEU A 134 8.52 -7.77 -5.23
N VAL A 135 8.58 -8.65 -4.24
CA VAL A 135 9.20 -8.38 -2.93
C VAL A 135 10.46 -9.20 -2.84
N LEU A 136 11.59 -8.56 -2.54
CA LEU A 136 12.83 -9.29 -2.33
C LEU A 136 12.69 -10.16 -1.08
N GLY A 137 12.81 -11.49 -1.24
CA GLY A 137 12.51 -12.45 -0.18
C GLY A 137 13.43 -12.35 1.03
N ALA A 138 14.63 -11.81 0.86
CA ALA A 138 15.60 -11.57 1.94
C ALA A 138 16.38 -10.26 1.69
N PHE A 139 15.84 -9.12 2.11
CA PHE A 139 16.56 -7.85 2.08
C PHE A 139 17.37 -7.63 3.36
N TYR A 140 18.60 -8.16 3.37
CA TYR A 140 19.51 -8.08 4.52
C TYR A 140 20.98 -7.97 4.09
N ALA A 141 21.65 -6.90 4.48
CA ALA A 141 23.08 -6.67 4.24
C ALA A 141 23.64 -5.55 5.17
N PRO A 142 24.97 -5.50 5.40
CA PRO A 142 25.63 -4.47 6.23
C PRO A 142 25.46 -3.03 5.72
N PHE A 143 25.60 -2.04 6.60
CA PHE A 143 25.77 -0.64 6.20
C PHE A 143 27.00 -0.45 5.30
N GLY A 144 26.95 0.57 4.45
CA GLY A 144 27.93 0.83 3.39
C GLY A 144 27.77 -0.06 2.16
N THR A 145 27.03 -1.18 2.25
CA THR A 145 26.77 -2.06 1.11
C THR A 145 26.03 -1.32 0.01
N LYS A 146 26.50 -1.51 -1.23
CA LYS A 146 25.79 -1.10 -2.44
C LYS A 146 24.89 -2.24 -2.89
N VAL A 147 23.59 -2.01 -2.88
CA VAL A 147 22.59 -2.87 -3.51
C VAL A 147 22.55 -2.52 -4.99
N ILE A 148 22.73 -3.51 -5.86
CA ILE A 148 22.78 -3.37 -7.32
C ILE A 148 21.61 -4.15 -7.89
N ILE A 149 20.78 -3.48 -8.69
CA ILE A 149 19.58 -4.07 -9.29
C ILE A 149 19.69 -3.95 -10.80
N ASP A 150 19.87 -5.08 -11.47
CA ASP A 150 19.94 -5.19 -12.92
C ASP A 150 18.62 -5.69 -13.47
N GLY A 151 18.03 -4.97 -14.43
CA GLY A 151 16.76 -5.37 -15.00
C GLY A 151 16.46 -4.71 -16.32
N GLU A 152 15.24 -4.96 -16.79
CA GLU A 152 14.65 -4.33 -17.96
C GLU A 152 13.42 -3.54 -17.53
N PHE A 153 13.22 -2.37 -18.14
CA PHE A 153 12.00 -1.61 -17.96
C PHE A 153 10.80 -2.50 -18.35
N PRO A 154 9.81 -2.78 -17.51
CA PRO A 154 8.67 -3.62 -17.90
C PRO A 154 7.78 -2.90 -18.92
N HIS A 155 7.04 -3.64 -19.75
CA HIS A 155 5.93 -3.11 -20.53
C HIS A 155 4.72 -2.89 -19.61
N SER A 156 4.68 -1.72 -18.97
CA SER A 156 3.60 -1.29 -18.09
C SER A 156 3.36 0.20 -18.21
N ARG A 157 2.33 0.71 -17.52
CA ARG A 157 2.06 2.15 -17.45
C ARG A 157 3.00 2.86 -16.47
N PHE A 158 3.31 2.21 -15.35
CA PHE A 158 4.20 2.74 -14.33
C PHE A 158 5.03 1.62 -13.72
N PHE A 159 6.26 1.97 -13.34
CA PHE A 159 7.15 1.12 -12.58
C PHE A 159 7.91 1.91 -11.51
N ASN A 160 8.13 1.29 -10.35
CA ASN A 160 9.07 1.80 -9.38
C ASN A 160 9.83 0.70 -8.64
N ILE A 161 10.95 1.11 -8.04
CA ILE A 161 11.70 0.36 -7.05
C ILE A 161 11.63 1.13 -5.74
N GLN A 162 11.34 0.48 -4.64
CA GLN A 162 11.31 1.11 -3.31
C GLN A 162 12.07 0.25 -2.31
N ALA A 163 12.86 0.88 -1.46
CA ALA A 163 13.54 0.20 -0.36
C ALA A 163 13.21 0.88 0.98
N SER A 164 13.23 0.11 2.06
CA SER A 164 13.10 0.65 3.41
C SER A 164 14.12 1.76 3.67
N PRO A 165 13.73 2.83 4.39
CA PRO A 165 14.52 4.05 4.46
C PRO A 165 15.85 3.85 5.21
N PRO A 166 16.83 4.77 5.06
CA PRO A 166 18.00 4.80 5.92
C PRO A 166 17.62 4.70 7.40
N LEU A 167 18.46 4.04 8.19
CA LEU A 167 18.14 3.77 9.59
C LEU A 167 18.22 5.07 10.40
N ASP A 168 17.06 5.56 10.85
CA ASP A 168 16.94 6.49 11.95
C ASP A 168 15.93 5.92 12.95
N PRO A 169 16.35 5.53 14.16
CA PRO A 169 15.46 4.87 15.10
C PRO A 169 14.32 5.76 15.57
N ALA A 170 14.34 7.07 15.33
CA ALA A 170 13.20 7.94 15.62
C ALA A 170 11.97 7.64 14.74
N PHE A 171 12.15 7.05 13.56
CA PHE A 171 11.05 6.73 12.64
C PHE A 171 10.98 5.24 12.42
N TYR A 172 9.95 4.59 12.98
CA TYR A 172 9.89 3.14 12.99
C TYR A 172 9.45 2.58 11.65
N TYR A 173 9.96 1.40 11.33
CA TYR A 173 9.55 0.59 10.19
C TYR A 173 9.13 -0.78 10.71
N TYR A 174 7.85 -0.90 11.04
CA TYR A 174 7.35 -2.07 11.76
C TYR A 174 6.98 -3.18 10.77
N ASN A 175 7.72 -4.28 10.85
CA ASN A 175 7.47 -5.53 10.12
C ASN A 175 7.23 -5.38 8.60
N GLY A 176 7.77 -4.35 7.96
CA GLY A 176 7.53 -4.10 6.53
C GLY A 176 6.10 -3.69 6.16
N MET A 177 5.26 -3.30 7.13
CA MET A 177 3.83 -3.08 6.91
C MET A 177 3.39 -1.63 7.07
N PHE A 178 3.91 -0.91 8.07
CA PHE A 178 3.55 0.48 8.34
C PHE A 178 4.68 1.21 9.04
N GLY A 179 4.55 2.53 9.16
CA GLY A 179 5.62 3.42 9.61
C GLY A 179 6.23 4.21 8.48
N SER A 180 7.51 4.58 8.64
CA SER A 180 8.21 5.52 7.76
C SER A 180 8.12 5.09 6.28
N PRO A 181 7.87 6.01 5.34
CA PRO A 181 7.79 5.65 3.93
C PRO A 181 9.06 5.02 3.38
N GLU A 182 8.92 4.30 2.28
CA GLU A 182 10.05 3.72 1.57
C GLU A 182 10.66 4.75 0.61
N VAL A 183 11.97 4.64 0.38
CA VAL A 183 12.70 5.52 -0.54
C VAL A 183 12.54 5.00 -1.97
N PRO A 184 12.01 5.80 -2.91
CA PRO A 184 11.75 5.35 -4.27
C PRO A 184 12.86 5.67 -5.27
N LEU A 185 12.96 4.81 -6.29
CA LEU A 185 13.43 5.11 -7.64
C LEU A 185 12.23 4.97 -8.58
N VAL A 186 11.84 6.06 -9.23
CA VAL A 186 10.67 6.13 -10.12
C VAL A 186 11.12 5.93 -11.56
N ASP A 187 10.34 5.21 -12.36
CA ASP A 187 10.65 4.83 -13.75
C ASP A 187 11.30 5.94 -14.60
N VAL A 188 10.71 7.12 -14.64
CA VAL A 188 11.15 8.29 -15.43
C VAL A 188 12.51 8.86 -15.01
N ASP A 189 12.97 8.56 -13.81
CA ASP A 189 14.24 9.05 -13.27
C ASP A 189 15.40 8.10 -13.51
N ILE A 190 15.11 6.84 -13.79
CA ILE A 190 16.14 5.82 -13.99
C ILE A 190 16.72 6.02 -15.38
N ALA A 191 18.00 6.39 -15.43
CA ALA A 191 18.78 6.40 -16.65
C ALA A 191 18.95 4.95 -17.17
N PRO A 192 18.69 4.71 -18.46
CA PRO A 192 18.94 3.40 -19.06
C PRO A 192 20.45 3.12 -19.13
N LEU A 193 20.83 1.86 -19.27
CA LEU A 193 22.22 1.51 -19.62
C LEU A 193 22.60 2.09 -20.99
N PRO A 194 23.88 2.36 -21.26
CA PRO A 194 24.33 2.86 -22.56
C PRO A 194 23.76 2.05 -23.73
N GLY A 195 23.22 2.75 -24.74
CA GLY A 195 22.57 2.13 -25.90
C GLY A 195 21.17 1.55 -25.65
N ASN A 196 20.59 1.79 -24.47
CA ASN A 196 19.20 1.43 -24.14
C ASN A 196 18.35 2.70 -24.00
N THR A 197 17.03 2.52 -24.05
CA THR A 197 16.02 3.58 -23.97
C THR A 197 15.20 3.42 -22.70
N ASN A 198 14.88 4.54 -22.04
CA ASN A 198 13.85 4.56 -21.00
C ASN A 198 12.48 4.81 -21.66
N PRO A 199 11.56 3.81 -21.67
CA PRO A 199 10.26 3.93 -22.33
C PRO A 199 9.23 4.75 -21.55
N PHE A 200 9.51 5.11 -20.29
CA PHE A 200 8.54 5.75 -19.39
C PHE A 200 8.51 7.28 -19.48
N LEU A 201 9.50 7.89 -20.12
CA LEU A 201 9.55 9.33 -20.39
C LEU A 201 8.38 9.76 -21.28
N LYS A 202 7.88 10.98 -21.11
CA LYS A 202 6.81 11.52 -21.96
C LYS A 202 7.32 11.62 -23.40
N GLY A 203 6.57 11.06 -24.35
CA GLY A 203 6.98 10.92 -25.74
C GLY A 203 7.94 9.74 -26.01
N GLY A 204 8.33 8.99 -24.98
CA GLY A 204 9.23 7.84 -25.10
C GLY A 204 8.63 6.67 -25.89
N ASP A 205 9.49 5.92 -26.58
CA ASP A 205 9.12 4.71 -27.32
C ASP A 205 8.97 3.53 -26.36
N ARG A 206 7.72 3.15 -26.09
CA ARG A 206 7.34 2.04 -25.21
C ARG A 206 7.66 0.67 -25.78
N ASN A 207 7.88 0.60 -27.09
CA ASN A 207 8.20 -0.63 -27.81
C ASN A 207 9.70 -0.77 -28.09
N ALA A 208 10.53 0.11 -27.52
CA ALA A 208 11.98 0.01 -27.59
C ALA A 208 12.45 -1.37 -27.10
N GLN A 209 13.26 -2.04 -27.93
CA GLN A 209 13.75 -3.40 -27.66
C GLN A 209 14.94 -3.40 -26.69
N LYS A 210 15.80 -2.37 -26.76
CA LYS A 210 16.93 -2.19 -25.84
C LYS A 210 16.48 -1.30 -24.68
N ARG A 211 16.16 -1.89 -23.54
CA ARG A 211 15.49 -1.22 -22.41
C ARG A 211 16.02 -1.64 -21.05
N LYS A 212 17.32 -1.95 -20.96
CA LYS A 212 17.99 -2.34 -19.72
C LYS A 212 18.31 -1.14 -18.84
N PHE A 213 18.25 -1.34 -17.53
CA PHE A 213 18.68 -0.38 -16.51
C PHE A 213 19.55 -1.06 -15.45
N ARG A 214 20.28 -0.23 -14.70
CA ARG A 214 20.91 -0.62 -13.43
C ARG A 214 20.62 0.44 -12.38
N ALA A 215 20.02 0.02 -11.28
CA ALA A 215 19.68 0.86 -10.14
C ALA A 215 20.51 0.50 -8.90
N TYR A 216 20.65 1.45 -7.99
CA TYR A 216 21.48 1.34 -6.80
C TYR A 216 20.80 1.87 -5.54
N PHE A 217 21.03 1.19 -4.42
CA PHE A 217 20.85 1.77 -3.10
C PHE A 217 22.15 1.62 -2.29
N THR A 218 22.55 2.66 -1.57
CA THR A 218 23.59 2.53 -0.53
C THR A 218 22.92 2.38 0.83
N LEU A 219 23.29 1.33 1.57
CA LEU A 219 22.73 1.09 2.91
C LEU A 219 23.39 2.02 3.92
N ALA A 220 22.61 2.84 4.63
CA ALA A 220 23.12 3.90 5.48
C ALA A 220 22.32 4.08 6.79
N ILE A 221 23.00 4.65 7.77
CA ILE A 221 22.40 5.23 8.98
C ILE A 221 22.18 6.71 8.73
N GLY A 222 21.03 7.22 9.17
CA GLY A 222 20.73 8.65 9.19
C GLY A 222 19.28 8.95 8.84
N ASN A 223 18.90 10.22 9.01
CA ASN A 223 17.58 10.68 8.63
C ASN A 223 17.45 10.67 7.09
N GLY A 224 16.56 9.82 6.58
CA GLY A 224 16.35 9.66 5.14
C GLY A 224 16.02 10.98 4.41
N ALA A 225 15.21 11.85 5.01
CA ALA A 225 14.84 13.14 4.41
C ALA A 225 16.03 14.11 4.30
N LYS A 226 17.07 13.93 5.12
CA LYS A 226 18.32 14.70 5.05
C LYS A 226 19.33 14.07 4.07
N LEU A 227 19.38 12.75 4.03
CA LEU A 227 20.31 12.00 3.16
C LEU A 227 19.87 12.00 1.70
N GLU A 228 18.56 12.06 1.44
CA GLU A 228 17.99 11.86 0.11
C GLU A 228 16.97 12.97 -0.21
N PRO A 229 17.37 14.03 -0.94
CA PRO A 229 16.45 15.08 -1.37
C PRO A 229 15.27 14.58 -2.20
N ALA A 230 15.45 13.50 -2.97
CA ALA A 230 14.38 12.87 -3.75
C ALA A 230 13.30 12.23 -2.86
N TYR A 231 13.61 11.95 -1.59
CA TYR A 231 12.70 11.39 -0.61
C TYR A 231 11.94 12.53 0.09
N SER A 232 11.16 13.27 -0.68
CA SER A 232 10.36 14.39 -0.18
C SER A 232 9.02 14.53 -0.92
N PRO A 233 7.90 14.78 -0.21
CA PRO A 233 6.61 15.02 -0.83
C PRO A 233 6.57 16.41 -1.50
N PRO A 234 5.69 16.64 -2.48
CA PRO A 234 4.82 15.64 -3.13
C PRO A 234 5.54 14.77 -4.17
N PHE A 235 6.79 15.11 -4.51
CA PHE A 235 7.43 14.61 -5.73
C PHE A 235 7.93 13.17 -5.59
N PHE A 236 8.58 12.86 -4.46
CA PHE A 236 9.21 11.58 -4.19
C PHE A 236 10.09 11.07 -5.34
N ARG A 237 10.81 11.98 -6.00
CA ARG A 237 11.57 11.69 -7.21
C ARG A 237 12.67 12.71 -7.50
N ALA A 238 13.71 12.25 -8.19
CA ALA A 238 14.79 13.06 -8.74
C ALA A 238 15.55 12.23 -9.80
N PRO A 239 16.13 12.82 -10.86
CA PRO A 239 16.89 12.06 -11.84
C PRO A 239 18.05 11.26 -11.22
N GLY A 240 18.33 10.09 -11.78
CA GLY A 240 19.48 9.26 -11.41
C GLY A 240 19.11 7.91 -10.82
N ASN A 241 20.11 7.04 -10.77
CA ASN A 241 19.92 5.61 -10.51
C ASN A 241 20.26 5.22 -9.07
N HIS A 242 20.57 6.18 -8.20
CA HIS A 242 21.09 5.93 -6.85
C HIS A 242 20.21 6.60 -5.79
N ARG A 243 20.01 5.89 -4.68
CA ARG A 243 19.36 6.38 -3.45
C ARG A 243 20.05 5.82 -2.21
N PHE A 244 19.68 6.32 -1.03
CA PHE A 244 20.02 5.70 0.24
C PHE A 244 18.86 4.87 0.81
N ALA A 245 19.18 3.76 1.47
CA ALA A 245 18.22 2.86 2.11
C ALA A 245 18.83 2.24 3.37
N SER A 246 18.13 1.33 4.05
CA SER A 246 18.72 0.44 5.05
C SER A 246 18.05 -0.92 5.04
N ALA A 247 18.85 -1.99 5.18
CA ALA A 247 18.37 -3.35 5.38
C ALA A 247 18.29 -3.75 6.87
N PHE A 248 18.68 -2.85 7.78
CA PHE A 248 18.41 -2.92 9.22
C PHE A 248 17.32 -1.91 9.58
N GLN A 249 16.28 -2.35 10.27
CA GLN A 249 15.17 -1.50 10.63
C GLN A 249 14.86 -1.61 12.13
N TYR A 250 14.55 -0.45 12.73
CA TYR A 250 14.08 -0.35 14.10
C TYR A 250 12.55 -0.31 14.12
N GLN A 251 11.93 -1.21 14.88
CA GLN A 251 10.49 -1.47 14.81
C GLN A 251 9.68 -0.75 15.89
N GLY A 252 10.34 -0.23 16.93
CA GLY A 252 9.67 0.43 18.05
C GLY A 252 8.86 -0.52 18.96
N PRO A 253 7.92 0.04 19.74
CA PRO A 253 7.32 -0.63 20.90
C PRO A 253 6.40 -1.80 20.53
N LEU A 254 5.80 -1.79 19.34
CA LEU A 254 4.95 -2.90 18.88
C LEU A 254 5.75 -4.20 18.71
N ALA A 255 7.06 -4.13 18.47
CA ALA A 255 7.88 -5.32 18.33
C ALA A 255 8.55 -5.76 19.63
N ASP A 256 8.65 -4.87 20.61
CA ASP A 256 9.33 -5.11 21.88
C ASP A 256 8.46 -5.95 22.83
N PRO A 257 8.87 -7.16 23.24
CA PRO A 257 8.16 -7.94 24.26
C PRO A 257 7.96 -7.20 25.59
N ALA A 258 8.85 -6.28 25.94
CA ALA A 258 8.79 -5.52 27.20
C ALA A 258 7.82 -4.34 27.15
N SER A 259 7.35 -3.93 25.96
CA SER A 259 6.46 -2.79 25.82
C SER A 259 5.01 -3.12 26.24
N PRO A 260 4.26 -2.18 26.84
CA PRO A 260 2.81 -2.29 27.01
C PRO A 260 2.06 -2.52 25.68
N MET A 261 2.57 -1.94 24.59
CA MET A 261 2.03 -2.08 23.23
C MET A 261 2.27 -3.47 22.63
N SER A 262 3.14 -4.27 23.25
CA SER A 262 3.49 -5.60 22.74
C SER A 262 2.27 -6.52 22.68
N LYS A 263 1.26 -6.32 23.54
CA LYS A 263 0.00 -7.10 23.55
C LYS A 263 -0.71 -7.14 22.20
N VAL A 264 -0.52 -6.08 21.44
CA VAL A 264 -1.16 -5.89 20.15
C VAL A 264 -0.14 -5.94 19.00
N GLY A 265 1.14 -6.16 19.30
CA GLY A 265 2.22 -6.25 18.32
C GLY A 265 2.96 -7.60 18.31
N THR A 266 4.13 -7.65 17.65
CA THR A 266 4.77 -8.91 17.25
C THR A 266 5.48 -9.62 18.39
N LYS A 267 5.99 -8.86 19.37
CA LYS A 267 6.81 -9.37 20.47
C LYS A 267 8.04 -10.17 20.00
N ARG A 268 8.58 -9.84 18.82
CA ARG A 268 9.74 -10.56 18.24
C ARG A 268 11.07 -9.85 18.47
N GLY A 269 11.05 -8.63 18.98
CA GLY A 269 12.23 -7.81 19.23
C GLY A 269 12.30 -6.59 18.31
N VAL A 270 13.00 -5.56 18.76
CA VAL A 270 13.00 -4.23 18.14
C VAL A 270 13.78 -4.14 16.82
N TRP A 271 14.66 -5.11 16.52
CA TRP A 271 15.43 -5.16 15.28
C TRP A 271 14.82 -6.09 14.25
N ASN A 272 14.78 -5.64 12.99
CA ASN A 272 14.33 -6.44 11.86
C ASN A 272 15.15 -6.18 10.59
N THR A 273 14.91 -6.97 9.55
CA THR A 273 15.37 -6.71 8.19
C THR A 273 14.57 -5.57 7.55
N GLY A 274 15.10 -4.99 6.49
CA GLY A 274 14.37 -4.07 5.63
C GLY A 274 13.43 -4.77 4.65
N ALA A 275 12.84 -3.99 3.75
CA ALA A 275 12.14 -4.51 2.57
C ALA A 275 12.63 -3.83 1.29
N LEU A 276 12.52 -4.54 0.18
CA LEU A 276 12.72 -4.00 -1.16
C LEU A 276 11.59 -4.49 -2.07
N TRP A 277 10.94 -3.54 -2.73
CA TRP A 277 9.79 -3.75 -3.60
C TRP A 277 10.09 -3.28 -5.00
N ILE A 278 9.54 -4.00 -5.96
CA ILE A 278 9.36 -3.56 -7.33
C ILE A 278 7.88 -3.69 -7.68
N ARG A 279 7.30 -2.64 -8.27
CA ARG A 279 5.87 -2.63 -8.62
C ARG A 279 5.68 -2.28 -10.09
N TYR A 280 4.88 -3.07 -10.81
CA TYR A 280 4.46 -2.79 -12.19
C TYR A 280 2.97 -2.51 -12.19
N TYR A 281 2.57 -1.27 -12.44
CA TYR A 281 1.15 -0.90 -12.51
C TYR A 281 0.65 -0.91 -13.95
N ALA A 282 -0.52 -1.51 -14.15
CA ALA A 282 -1.14 -1.73 -15.44
C ALA A 282 -0.17 -2.30 -16.50
N PRO A 283 0.33 -3.55 -16.31
CA PRO A 283 1.07 -4.25 -17.36
C PRO A 283 0.26 -4.33 -18.67
N ASP A 284 0.97 -4.23 -19.79
CA ASP A 284 0.38 -4.34 -21.13
C ASP A 284 -0.23 -5.74 -21.31
N LEU A 285 -1.44 -5.81 -21.88
CA LEU A 285 -2.26 -7.03 -21.92
C LEU A 285 -1.54 -8.21 -22.58
N GLN A 286 -0.83 -7.95 -23.70
CA GLN A 286 -0.15 -8.98 -24.48
C GLN A 286 1.21 -9.40 -23.90
N GLN A 287 1.72 -8.68 -22.90
CA GLN A 287 3.06 -8.91 -22.31
C GLN A 287 3.00 -9.74 -21.02
N GLY A 288 1.79 -10.08 -20.57
CA GLY A 288 1.56 -10.79 -19.32
C GLY A 288 1.87 -9.93 -18.07
N PRO A 289 1.67 -10.49 -16.87
CA PRO A 289 1.74 -9.73 -15.63
C PRO A 289 3.13 -9.19 -15.30
N LEU A 290 4.20 -9.82 -15.81
CA LEU A 290 5.56 -9.33 -15.63
C LEU A 290 5.94 -8.25 -16.64
N GLY A 291 5.04 -7.84 -17.53
CA GLY A 291 5.32 -6.83 -18.55
C GLY A 291 6.39 -7.28 -19.54
N GLY A 292 6.42 -8.57 -19.90
CA GLY A 292 7.28 -9.11 -20.96
C GLY A 292 8.77 -9.18 -20.62
N VAL A 293 9.17 -8.93 -19.37
CA VAL A 293 10.59 -8.91 -18.96
C VAL A 293 10.93 -9.98 -17.93
N SER A 294 12.21 -10.32 -17.86
CA SER A 294 12.73 -11.21 -16.81
C SER A 294 12.73 -10.53 -15.45
N LEU A 295 12.68 -11.34 -14.38
CA LEU A 295 12.81 -10.82 -13.02
C LEU A 295 14.18 -10.13 -12.86
N PRO A 296 14.23 -8.93 -12.24
CA PRO A 296 15.49 -8.23 -12.02
C PRO A 296 16.45 -9.03 -11.14
N ARG A 297 17.74 -8.96 -11.41
CA ARG A 297 18.78 -9.57 -10.59
C ARG A 297 19.25 -8.58 -9.53
N VAL A 298 19.31 -9.03 -8.27
CA VAL A 298 19.86 -8.24 -7.17
C VAL A 298 21.22 -8.80 -6.74
N LEU A 299 22.21 -7.93 -6.60
CA LEU A 299 23.49 -8.22 -5.98
C LEU A 299 23.79 -7.18 -4.89
N TYR A 300 24.64 -7.56 -3.96
CA TYR A 300 25.22 -6.70 -2.94
C TYR A 300 26.73 -6.59 -3.18
N GLU A 301 27.29 -5.41 -2.96
CA GLU A 301 28.73 -5.15 -3.03
C GLU A 301 29.15 -4.42 -1.75
N LEU A 302 30.06 -5.03 -0.98
CA LEU A 302 30.64 -4.37 0.20
C LEU A 302 31.50 -3.17 -0.24
N PRO A 303 31.77 -2.19 0.65
CA PRO A 303 32.70 -1.10 0.35
C PRO A 303 34.09 -1.54 -0.12
N THR A 304 34.51 -2.75 0.29
CA THR A 304 35.78 -3.38 -0.09
C THR A 304 35.74 -4.13 -1.43
N GLY A 305 34.58 -4.19 -2.10
CA GLY A 305 34.41 -4.72 -3.45
C GLY A 305 33.91 -6.17 -3.53
N GLU A 306 33.82 -6.90 -2.41
CA GLU A 306 33.26 -8.26 -2.41
C GLU A 306 31.79 -8.24 -2.83
N ARG A 307 31.46 -8.98 -3.90
CA ARG A 307 30.09 -9.12 -4.41
C ARG A 307 29.45 -10.41 -3.95
N PHE A 308 28.20 -10.33 -3.52
CA PHE A 308 27.44 -11.46 -2.99
C PHE A 308 25.94 -11.24 -3.14
N PHE A 309 25.16 -12.25 -2.79
CA PHE A 309 23.76 -12.07 -2.42
C PHE A 309 23.51 -12.87 -1.13
N LEU A 310 22.61 -12.37 -0.29
CA LEU A 310 22.17 -13.06 0.92
C LEU A 310 20.72 -13.47 0.69
N ASN A 311 20.49 -14.78 0.61
CA ASN A 311 19.19 -15.37 0.34
C ASN A 311 18.66 -16.12 1.56
N ALA A 312 17.41 -16.57 1.52
CA ALA A 312 16.76 -17.35 2.58
C ALA A 312 15.67 -18.27 2.01
N ASP A 313 15.26 -19.27 2.78
CA ASP A 313 14.01 -20.00 2.54
C ASP A 313 12.82 -19.16 3.00
N PHE A 314 12.10 -18.59 2.04
CA PHE A 314 10.84 -17.88 2.22
C PHE A 314 9.63 -18.66 1.67
N SER A 315 9.74 -19.98 1.49
CA SER A 315 8.66 -20.83 0.95
C SER A 315 7.38 -20.78 1.80
N LYS A 316 7.52 -20.75 3.13
CA LYS A 316 6.39 -20.60 4.07
C LYS A 316 5.70 -19.26 3.94
N MET A 317 6.48 -18.18 3.82
CA MET A 317 5.95 -16.86 3.54
C MET A 317 5.17 -16.89 2.23
N LYS A 318 5.80 -17.38 1.15
CA LYS A 318 5.18 -17.53 -0.17
C LYS A 318 3.89 -18.36 -0.13
N ALA A 319 3.83 -19.44 0.65
CA ALA A 319 2.61 -20.24 0.79
C ALA A 319 1.50 -19.46 1.50
N ALA A 320 1.82 -18.75 2.58
CA ALA A 320 0.85 -17.99 3.35
C ALA A 320 0.27 -16.81 2.57
N ILE A 321 1.11 -16.06 1.87
CA ILE A 321 0.62 -14.97 1.02
C ILE A 321 -0.17 -15.47 -0.19
N ASN A 322 0.06 -16.73 -0.62
CA ASN A 322 -0.71 -17.39 -1.70
C ASN A 322 -1.99 -18.05 -1.15
N LYS A 323 -2.25 -17.98 0.15
CA LYS A 323 -3.49 -18.52 0.71
C LYS A 323 -4.68 -17.78 0.08
N THR A 324 -5.54 -18.55 -0.56
CA THR A 324 -6.76 -18.04 -1.17
C THR A 324 -7.98 -18.40 -0.36
N ARG A 325 -9.05 -17.64 -0.53
CA ARG A 325 -10.37 -17.96 -0.01
C ARG A 325 -11.42 -17.80 -1.09
N ARG A 326 -12.42 -18.68 -1.06
CA ARG A 326 -13.65 -18.52 -1.84
C ARG A 326 -14.45 -17.35 -1.31
N ASP A 327 -15.19 -16.71 -2.21
CA ASP A 327 -16.22 -15.74 -1.88
C ASP A 327 -17.21 -16.27 -0.82
N TRP A 328 -17.65 -15.39 0.06
CA TRP A 328 -18.54 -15.68 1.18
C TRP A 328 -19.74 -14.74 1.20
N LYS A 329 -20.79 -15.14 1.93
CA LYS A 329 -22.04 -14.38 2.01
C LYS A 329 -22.18 -13.76 3.39
N THR A 330 -22.62 -12.51 3.44
CA THR A 330 -23.13 -11.88 4.66
C THR A 330 -24.58 -11.40 4.44
N PRO A 331 -25.39 -11.23 5.49
CA PRO A 331 -26.72 -10.64 5.37
C PRO A 331 -26.66 -9.23 4.77
N SER A 332 -27.55 -8.89 3.84
CA SER A 332 -27.67 -7.52 3.32
C SER A 332 -28.16 -6.57 4.42
N PHE A 333 -27.65 -5.34 4.43
CA PHE A 333 -28.21 -4.27 5.25
C PHE A 333 -27.98 -2.92 4.59
N GLU A 334 -28.79 -1.95 4.98
CA GLU A 334 -28.74 -0.58 4.46
C GLU A 334 -27.55 0.20 5.03
N PRO A 335 -27.01 1.20 4.29
CA PRO A 335 -25.93 2.04 4.78
C PRO A 335 -26.24 2.68 6.14
N SER A 336 -25.29 2.59 7.07
CA SER A 336 -25.37 3.29 8.35
C SER A 336 -25.09 4.79 8.22
N ALA A 337 -25.25 5.56 9.30
CA ALA A 337 -24.95 7.00 9.31
C ALA A 337 -23.50 7.33 8.93
N ILE A 338 -22.54 6.46 9.27
CA ILE A 338 -21.11 6.65 8.95
C ILE A 338 -20.75 6.22 7.51
N GLU A 339 -21.72 5.72 6.75
CA GLU A 339 -21.62 5.35 5.33
C GLU A 339 -22.58 6.18 4.45
N GLY A 340 -23.41 6.99 5.12
CA GLY A 340 -24.60 7.62 4.59
C GLY A 340 -24.37 8.80 3.64
N PRO A 341 -25.43 9.52 3.29
CA PRO A 341 -25.41 10.57 2.26
C PRO A 341 -24.50 11.77 2.58
N LYS A 342 -24.09 11.96 3.84
CA LYS A 342 -23.23 13.08 4.26
C LYS A 342 -21.75 12.71 4.35
N GLU A 343 -21.40 11.47 4.06
CA GLU A 343 -20.06 10.93 4.24
C GLU A 343 -19.34 10.85 2.90
N GLY A 344 -18.32 11.68 2.69
CA GLY A 344 -17.48 11.63 1.50
C GLY A 344 -16.39 10.57 1.62
N TRP A 345 -15.17 10.98 1.33
CA TRP A 345 -13.97 10.14 1.39
C TRP A 345 -13.06 10.58 2.53
N ASN A 346 -12.26 9.64 3.02
CA ASN A 346 -11.17 9.90 3.93
C ASN A 346 -9.86 9.92 3.16
N HIS A 347 -9.02 10.92 3.39
CA HIS A 347 -7.65 10.90 2.88
C HIS A 347 -6.82 9.93 3.72
N ASP A 348 -6.23 8.93 3.08
CA ASP A 348 -5.58 7.81 3.75
C ASP A 348 -4.06 7.99 3.81
N PHE A 349 -3.53 8.15 5.02
CA PHE A 349 -2.10 8.47 5.29
C PHE A 349 -1.25 7.24 5.65
N ASP A 350 -1.84 6.27 6.35
CA ASP A 350 -1.16 5.02 6.70
C ASP A 350 -2.21 3.93 6.92
N ILE A 351 -1.86 2.67 6.69
CA ILE A 351 -2.73 1.53 6.93
C ILE A 351 -3.15 1.51 8.41
N LEU A 352 -2.20 1.77 9.31
CA LEU A 352 -2.48 1.89 10.74
C LEU A 352 -3.43 3.07 11.03
N HIS A 353 -3.13 4.23 10.44
CA HIS A 353 -3.91 5.45 10.62
C HIS A 353 -5.36 5.28 10.15
N GLY A 354 -5.56 4.78 8.92
CA GLY A 354 -6.88 4.48 8.37
C GLY A 354 -7.65 3.47 9.22
N GLY A 355 -6.97 2.42 9.72
CA GLY A 355 -7.55 1.47 10.67
C GLY A 355 -8.03 2.13 11.97
N LEU A 356 -7.20 2.99 12.58
CA LEU A 356 -7.58 3.73 13.80
C LEU A 356 -8.77 4.65 13.56
N VAL A 357 -8.79 5.39 12.45
CA VAL A 357 -9.94 6.23 12.06
C VAL A 357 -11.20 5.39 11.92
N GLY A 358 -11.13 4.26 11.22
CA GLY A 358 -12.27 3.35 11.03
C GLY A 358 -12.86 2.86 12.35
N ILE A 359 -12.01 2.39 13.27
CA ILE A 359 -12.42 1.92 14.60
C ILE A 359 -13.11 3.02 15.39
N PHE A 360 -12.43 4.17 15.54
CA PHE A 360 -12.87 5.23 16.43
C PHE A 360 -14.23 5.76 15.99
N ARG A 361 -14.41 5.91 14.67
CA ARG A 361 -15.70 6.30 14.09
C ARG A 361 -16.78 5.25 14.31
N ALA A 362 -16.46 3.97 14.12
CA ALA A 362 -17.42 2.89 14.27
C ALA A 362 -17.89 2.67 15.72
N VAL A 363 -17.08 3.00 16.74
CA VAL A 363 -17.49 2.95 18.16
C VAL A 363 -17.98 4.30 18.73
N GLY A 364 -18.06 5.35 17.91
CA GLY A 364 -18.46 6.69 18.35
C GLY A 364 -17.47 7.31 19.34
N LYS A 365 -16.17 7.12 19.12
CA LYS A 365 -15.06 7.78 19.83
C LYS A 365 -14.56 8.96 19.00
N ASP A 366 -15.33 10.03 18.98
CA ASP A 366 -15.12 11.20 18.12
C ASP A 366 -14.71 12.48 18.87
N LYS A 367 -14.66 12.43 20.21
CA LYS A 367 -14.35 13.60 21.05
C LYS A 367 -12.88 14.01 20.88
N PRO A 368 -12.52 15.27 21.16
CA PRO A 368 -11.14 15.75 21.06
C PRO A 368 -10.11 14.87 21.78
N LYS A 369 -10.44 14.38 22.99
CA LYS A 369 -9.60 13.46 23.77
C LYS A 369 -9.40 12.08 23.11
N ASP A 370 -10.41 11.59 22.39
CA ASP A 370 -10.32 10.30 21.71
C ASP A 370 -9.38 10.42 20.51
N LYS A 371 -9.53 11.50 19.74
CA LYS A 371 -8.62 11.82 18.63
C LYS A 371 -7.20 12.07 19.11
N GLU A 372 -7.03 12.73 20.26
CA GLU A 372 -5.72 12.91 20.88
C GLU A 372 -5.05 11.59 21.26
N TYR A 373 -5.79 10.67 21.88
CA TYR A 373 -5.30 9.34 22.16
C TYR A 373 -4.88 8.61 20.87
N ALA A 374 -5.68 8.68 19.81
CA ALA A 374 -5.36 8.04 18.54
C ALA A 374 -4.11 8.63 17.87
N ARG A 375 -3.94 9.97 17.89
CA ARG A 375 -2.69 10.63 17.44
C ARG A 375 -1.48 10.18 18.27
N ARG A 376 -1.63 10.09 19.59
CA ARG A 376 -0.57 9.60 20.47
C ARG A 376 -0.24 8.13 20.20
N PHE A 377 -1.25 7.31 19.94
CA PHE A 377 -1.06 5.91 19.55
C PHE A 377 -0.23 5.82 18.28
N GLU A 378 -0.59 6.56 17.24
CA GLU A 378 0.15 6.57 15.96
C GLU A 378 1.61 6.98 16.17
N LEU A 379 1.84 8.07 16.93
CA LEU A 379 3.18 8.54 17.26
C LEU A 379 4.00 7.46 17.97
N VAL A 380 3.45 6.84 19.01
CA VAL A 380 4.18 5.82 19.77
C VAL A 380 4.37 4.54 18.95
N ALA A 381 3.41 4.15 18.12
CA ALA A 381 3.47 2.94 17.32
C ALA A 381 4.43 3.04 16.12
N THR A 382 4.61 4.23 15.56
CA THR A 382 5.29 4.40 14.25
C THR A 382 6.38 5.48 14.23
N GLY A 383 6.43 6.35 15.23
CA GLY A 383 7.26 7.56 15.21
C GLY A 383 6.77 8.62 14.21
N ARG A 384 5.51 8.52 13.75
CA ARG A 384 4.91 9.43 12.77
C ARG A 384 3.81 10.29 13.35
N GLY A 385 3.53 11.39 12.68
CA GLY A 385 2.42 12.28 13.02
C GLY A 385 2.60 13.67 12.42
N ILE A 386 1.51 14.44 12.40
CA ILE A 386 1.46 15.77 11.79
C ILE A 386 2.50 16.76 12.35
N ASN A 387 2.93 16.57 13.60
CA ASN A 387 3.90 17.43 14.28
C ASN A 387 5.33 16.87 14.29
N GLN A 388 5.59 15.73 13.62
CA GLN A 388 6.93 15.16 13.55
C GLN A 388 7.78 15.87 12.49
N PRO A 389 9.11 15.92 12.68
CA PRO A 389 9.99 16.33 11.59
C PRO A 389 9.97 15.30 10.46
N PRO A 390 10.34 15.69 9.22
CA PRO A 390 10.57 14.75 8.13
C PRO A 390 11.52 13.60 8.49
N PRO A 391 11.25 12.36 8.04
CA PRO A 391 10.09 11.93 7.24
C PRO A 391 8.83 11.59 8.06
N GLY A 392 8.82 11.77 9.38
CA GLY A 392 7.72 11.36 10.26
C GLY A 392 6.37 12.04 9.96
N ASN A 393 6.37 13.20 9.29
CA ASN A 393 5.17 13.91 8.85
C ASN A 393 4.82 13.70 7.36
N TYR A 394 5.57 12.88 6.63
CA TYR A 394 5.25 12.59 5.24
C TYR A 394 3.93 11.82 5.15
N GLU A 395 3.16 12.10 4.10
CA GLU A 395 1.88 11.43 3.85
C GLU A 395 2.10 9.94 3.56
N PRO A 396 2.92 9.49 2.58
CA PRO A 396 3.08 8.07 2.30
C PRO A 396 3.67 7.28 3.47
N SER A 397 3.39 5.98 3.50
CA SER A 397 3.86 5.06 4.54
C SER A 397 4.57 3.83 3.98
N ALA A 398 5.20 3.04 4.86
CA ALA A 398 5.76 1.74 4.49
C ALA A 398 4.73 0.86 3.75
N SER A 399 5.21 -0.03 2.87
CA SER A 399 4.41 -0.91 1.99
C SER A 399 3.58 -0.23 0.89
N ARG A 400 3.28 1.07 1.00
CA ARG A 400 2.56 1.84 -0.03
C ARG A 400 3.47 2.26 -1.19
N CYS A 401 2.87 2.48 -2.36
CA CYS A 401 3.57 3.13 -3.46
C CYS A 401 3.55 4.64 -3.21
N VAL A 402 4.71 5.27 -3.01
CA VAL A 402 4.79 6.69 -2.60
C VAL A 402 4.34 7.67 -3.69
N SER A 403 4.23 7.20 -4.93
CA SER A 403 3.67 7.96 -6.06
C SER A 403 2.13 7.87 -6.15
N ILE A 404 1.46 7.19 -5.20
CA ILE A 404 0.00 7.05 -5.17
C ILE A 404 -0.53 7.75 -3.92
N ASN A 405 -1.51 8.64 -4.14
CA ASN A 405 -2.37 9.15 -3.09
C ASN A 405 -3.63 8.28 -2.99
N TYR A 406 -4.08 8.02 -1.76
CA TYR A 406 -5.16 7.07 -1.48
C TYR A 406 -6.35 7.78 -0.83
N LEU A 407 -7.54 7.61 -1.39
CA LEU A 407 -8.79 8.03 -0.75
C LEU A 407 -9.63 6.81 -0.41
N GLY A 408 -10.16 6.73 0.81
CA GLY A 408 -10.94 5.60 1.31
C GLY A 408 -12.38 5.95 1.66
N ARG A 409 -13.32 5.05 1.41
CA ARG A 409 -14.73 5.19 1.83
C ARG A 409 -15.36 3.82 2.04
N SER A 410 -16.07 3.61 3.15
CA SER A 410 -16.88 2.40 3.34
C SER A 410 -18.28 2.57 2.78
N MET A 411 -18.88 1.47 2.34
CA MET A 411 -20.25 1.44 1.84
C MET A 411 -20.87 0.06 2.08
N ALA A 412 -22.15 0.06 2.46
CA ALA A 412 -22.98 -1.15 2.50
C ALA A 412 -24.05 -1.11 1.41
N ILE A 413 -24.60 -2.28 1.06
CA ILE A 413 -25.69 -2.36 0.08
C ILE A 413 -26.82 -3.28 0.57
N GLY A 414 -28.05 -2.72 0.57
CA GLY A 414 -29.30 -3.43 0.83
C GLY A 414 -29.70 -4.34 -0.33
N SER A 415 -30.78 -5.11 -0.16
CA SER A 415 -31.32 -5.97 -1.22
C SER A 415 -32.08 -5.14 -2.26
N GLY A 416 -31.93 -5.44 -3.56
CA GLY A 416 -32.60 -4.66 -4.63
C GLY A 416 -32.06 -3.24 -4.80
N LYS A 417 -30.86 -2.97 -4.28
CA LYS A 417 -30.23 -1.64 -4.25
C LYS A 417 -29.04 -1.56 -5.18
N VAL A 418 -28.73 -0.33 -5.58
CA VAL A 418 -27.60 0.04 -6.43
C VAL A 418 -26.84 1.17 -5.75
N ALA A 419 -25.53 0.98 -5.55
CA ALA A 419 -24.61 2.03 -5.16
C ALA A 419 -23.92 2.57 -6.41
N VAL A 420 -24.00 3.88 -6.66
CA VAL A 420 -23.50 4.49 -7.89
C VAL A 420 -22.42 5.49 -7.57
N LEU A 421 -21.27 5.40 -8.23
CA LEU A 421 -20.24 6.43 -8.21
C LEU A 421 -20.32 7.27 -9.47
N THR A 422 -20.36 8.59 -9.30
CA THR A 422 -20.20 9.56 -10.39
C THR A 422 -18.96 10.41 -10.15
N GLY A 423 -18.41 10.96 -11.22
CA GLY A 423 -17.24 11.85 -11.15
C GLY A 423 -16.60 12.02 -12.52
N ARG A 424 -15.53 12.81 -12.57
CA ARG A 424 -14.68 12.98 -13.75
C ARG A 424 -13.37 12.23 -13.58
N MET A 425 -12.99 11.49 -14.61
CA MET A 425 -11.72 10.80 -14.63
C MET A 425 -10.58 11.76 -15.01
N PRO A 426 -9.42 11.74 -14.34
CA PRO A 426 -8.24 12.40 -14.87
C PRO A 426 -7.84 11.77 -16.20
N THR A 427 -7.34 12.57 -17.15
CA THR A 427 -6.75 12.00 -18.37
C THR A 427 -5.52 11.20 -18.00
N VAL A 428 -5.48 9.94 -18.41
CA VAL A 428 -4.37 9.00 -18.18
C VAL A 428 -3.77 8.57 -19.52
N PRO A 429 -2.50 8.16 -19.57
CA PRO A 429 -1.95 7.57 -20.78
C PRO A 429 -2.60 6.23 -21.10
N LYS A 430 -3.00 6.04 -22.36
CA LYS A 430 -3.47 4.75 -22.87
C LYS A 430 -2.25 3.89 -23.19
N THR A 431 -2.16 2.73 -22.53
CA THR A 431 -0.93 1.92 -22.57
C THR A 431 -1.14 0.43 -22.72
N ARG A 432 -2.32 -0.08 -22.38
CA ARG A 432 -2.53 -1.51 -22.17
C ARG A 432 -2.60 -2.33 -23.45
N GLN A 433 -2.78 -1.68 -24.60
CA GLN A 433 -2.82 -2.33 -25.90
C GLN A 433 -1.47 -2.29 -26.63
N GLY A 434 -0.38 -1.93 -25.93
CA GLY A 434 0.96 -1.85 -26.52
C GLY A 434 1.19 -0.55 -27.31
N GLU A 435 0.50 0.52 -26.94
CA GLU A 435 0.64 1.84 -27.53
C GLU A 435 2.11 2.26 -27.51
N ARG A 436 2.61 2.66 -28.69
CA ARG A 436 4.03 2.93 -28.91
C ARG A 436 4.56 4.12 -28.10
N ILE A 437 3.73 5.14 -27.86
CA ILE A 437 4.18 6.41 -27.27
C ILE A 437 3.62 6.57 -25.87
N MET A 438 4.48 6.91 -24.91
CA MET A 438 4.05 7.27 -23.56
C MET A 438 3.53 8.71 -23.53
N THR A 439 2.20 8.91 -23.60
CA THR A 439 1.60 10.24 -23.56
C THR A 439 1.59 10.83 -22.15
N GLY A 440 1.44 12.15 -22.03
CA GLY A 440 1.21 12.84 -20.74
C GLY A 440 -0.20 12.60 -20.18
N GLY A 441 -0.49 13.15 -19.00
CA GLY A 441 -1.82 13.09 -18.39
C GLY A 441 -1.98 13.96 -17.14
N LYS A 442 -3.17 13.94 -16.56
CA LYS A 442 -3.49 14.50 -15.25
C LYS A 442 -3.20 13.53 -14.11
N ALA A 443 -3.16 12.24 -14.43
CA ALA A 443 -2.68 11.17 -13.58
C ALA A 443 -1.92 10.17 -14.47
N ARG A 444 -1.08 9.35 -13.84
CA ARG A 444 -0.39 8.23 -14.51
C ARG A 444 -1.22 6.96 -14.43
N TYR A 445 -2.07 6.81 -13.42
CA TYR A 445 -2.95 5.66 -13.22
C TYR A 445 -4.08 6.04 -12.25
N PHE A 446 -5.28 5.52 -12.47
CA PHE A 446 -6.42 5.68 -11.58
C PHE A 446 -7.16 4.35 -11.40
N SER A 447 -7.51 3.99 -10.17
CA SER A 447 -8.33 2.81 -9.90
C SER A 447 -9.22 2.96 -8.68
N ILE A 448 -10.29 2.17 -8.64
CA ILE A 448 -11.16 2.01 -7.49
C ILE A 448 -11.20 0.52 -7.18
N THR A 449 -10.63 0.13 -6.05
CA THR A 449 -10.63 -1.24 -5.55
C THR A 449 -11.39 -1.30 -4.26
N SER A 450 -12.23 -2.31 -4.08
CA SER A 450 -12.90 -2.57 -2.82
C SER A 450 -12.30 -3.75 -2.07
N TYR A 451 -12.33 -3.67 -0.75
CA TYR A 451 -11.94 -4.75 0.15
C TYR A 451 -13.13 -5.14 1.01
N PRO A 452 -13.28 -6.42 1.32
CA PRO A 452 -14.34 -6.85 2.21
C PRO A 452 -13.95 -6.49 3.64
N GLU A 453 -14.96 -6.48 4.50
CA GLU A 453 -14.68 -6.60 5.93
C GLU A 453 -13.90 -7.88 6.18
N PRO A 454 -12.81 -7.81 6.96
CA PRO A 454 -12.06 -9.01 7.25
C PRO A 454 -12.83 -9.95 8.19
N ASP A 455 -12.52 -11.23 8.09
CA ASP A 455 -13.21 -12.27 8.84
C ASP A 455 -12.59 -12.45 10.23
N LEU A 456 -13.41 -12.25 11.26
CA LEU A 456 -13.00 -12.39 12.67
C LEU A 456 -12.67 -13.83 13.07
N PHE A 457 -13.16 -14.82 12.31
CA PHE A 457 -12.92 -16.24 12.57
C PHE A 457 -11.70 -16.79 11.80
N ASP A 458 -11.17 -16.04 10.83
CA ASP A 458 -9.91 -16.36 10.14
C ASP A 458 -9.00 -15.13 10.01
N PRO A 459 -8.36 -14.69 11.11
CA PRO A 459 -7.45 -13.54 11.09
C PRO A 459 -6.19 -13.77 10.23
N SER A 460 -5.96 -15.00 9.75
CA SER A 460 -4.83 -15.31 8.85
C SER A 460 -5.11 -14.97 7.38
N TYR A 461 -6.34 -14.53 7.06
CA TYR A 461 -6.76 -14.15 5.72
C TYR A 461 -7.47 -12.79 5.76
N ILE A 462 -6.77 -11.73 5.35
CA ILE A 462 -7.29 -10.35 5.36
C ILE A 462 -7.04 -9.64 4.04
N GLY A 463 -7.85 -8.61 3.78
CA GLY A 463 -7.64 -7.65 2.69
C GLY A 463 -7.53 -8.21 1.27
N PRO A 464 -8.32 -9.22 0.86
CA PRO A 464 -8.37 -9.57 -0.56
C PRO A 464 -9.05 -8.44 -1.34
N ALA A 465 -8.54 -8.10 -2.53
CA ALA A 465 -9.30 -7.26 -3.45
C ALA A 465 -10.59 -8.01 -3.87
N TYR A 466 -11.75 -7.40 -3.62
CA TYR A 466 -13.06 -8.02 -3.82
C TYR A 466 -13.77 -7.55 -5.09
N THR A 467 -13.61 -6.26 -5.41
CA THR A 467 -13.85 -5.68 -6.72
C THR A 467 -12.70 -4.75 -7.06
N SER A 468 -12.41 -4.57 -8.34
CA SER A 468 -11.46 -3.57 -8.78
C SER A 468 -11.74 -3.22 -10.22
N ILE A 469 -11.64 -1.93 -10.52
CA ILE A 469 -11.69 -1.36 -11.86
C ILE A 469 -10.62 -0.28 -11.95
N MET A 470 -9.93 -0.20 -13.07
CA MET A 470 -9.00 0.89 -13.38
C MET A 470 -9.48 1.74 -14.56
N ASP A 471 -8.80 2.86 -14.76
CA ASP A 471 -9.15 3.91 -15.72
C ASP A 471 -9.57 3.42 -17.14
N ASP A 472 -8.86 2.47 -17.73
CA ASP A 472 -9.17 1.95 -19.08
C ASP A 472 -10.32 0.91 -19.12
N GLU A 473 -10.84 0.53 -17.95
CA GLU A 473 -12.02 -0.31 -17.77
C GLU A 473 -13.27 0.52 -17.46
N ILE A 474 -13.12 1.84 -17.25
CA ILE A 474 -14.19 2.77 -16.93
C ILE A 474 -14.65 3.47 -18.21
N THR A 475 -15.92 3.29 -18.55
CA THR A 475 -16.57 4.05 -19.63
C THR A 475 -16.78 5.50 -19.20
N THR A 476 -16.41 6.44 -20.07
CA THR A 476 -16.59 7.88 -19.86
C THR A 476 -17.28 8.54 -21.04
N ASP A 477 -17.96 9.65 -20.78
CA ASP A 477 -18.45 10.55 -21.84
C ASP A 477 -17.31 11.40 -22.45
N ARG A 478 -17.64 12.22 -23.45
CA ARG A 478 -16.66 13.11 -24.13
C ARG A 478 -16.03 14.16 -23.19
N SER A 479 -16.67 14.46 -22.06
CA SER A 479 -16.20 15.40 -21.05
C SER A 479 -15.40 14.72 -19.93
N GLY A 480 -15.24 13.39 -19.99
CA GLY A 480 -14.53 12.57 -19.03
C GLY A 480 -15.35 12.18 -17.80
N TRP A 481 -16.68 12.39 -17.81
CA TRP A 481 -17.54 11.93 -16.72
C TRP A 481 -17.81 10.43 -16.81
N TYR A 482 -17.89 9.76 -15.66
CA TYR A 482 -18.29 8.36 -15.55
C TYR A 482 -19.52 8.19 -14.66
N VAL A 483 -20.23 7.09 -14.91
CA VAL A 483 -21.21 6.48 -14.00
C VAL A 483 -20.78 5.04 -13.77
N ILE A 484 -20.46 4.68 -12.54
CA ILE A 484 -20.13 3.30 -12.15
C ILE A 484 -21.23 2.78 -11.25
N ALA A 485 -21.99 1.78 -11.71
CA ALA A 485 -23.07 1.16 -10.95
C ALA A 485 -22.58 -0.13 -10.30
N TYR A 486 -22.57 -0.16 -8.98
CA TYR A 486 -22.34 -1.37 -8.20
C TYR A 486 -23.66 -1.95 -7.71
N SER A 487 -23.89 -3.23 -8.00
CA SER A 487 -25.04 -3.98 -7.49
C SER A 487 -24.69 -5.45 -7.38
N ARG A 488 -25.47 -6.22 -6.63
CA ARG A 488 -25.36 -7.69 -6.72
C ARG A 488 -25.79 -8.14 -8.12
N LYS A 489 -25.31 -9.31 -8.57
CA LYS A 489 -25.66 -9.86 -9.89
C LYS A 489 -27.18 -9.91 -10.13
N GLN A 490 -27.95 -10.39 -9.16
CA GLN A 490 -29.42 -10.47 -9.27
C GLN A 490 -30.10 -9.10 -9.30
N ASP A 491 -29.44 -8.08 -8.74
CA ASP A 491 -29.93 -6.71 -8.63
C ASP A 491 -29.39 -5.82 -9.75
N ARG A 492 -28.70 -6.37 -10.77
CA ARG A 492 -28.15 -5.60 -11.89
C ARG A 492 -29.27 -4.88 -12.66
N PRO A 493 -29.24 -3.53 -12.76
CA PRO A 493 -30.16 -2.79 -13.61
C PRO A 493 -29.96 -3.15 -15.07
N LYS A 494 -31.06 -3.30 -15.83
CA LYS A 494 -31.02 -3.63 -17.26
C LYS A 494 -30.28 -2.57 -18.09
N ASN A 495 -30.38 -1.31 -17.68
CA ASN A 495 -29.73 -0.17 -18.35
C ASN A 495 -28.28 0.08 -17.86
N ALA A 496 -27.72 -0.72 -16.94
CA ALA A 496 -26.33 -0.62 -16.51
C ALA A 496 -25.39 -1.34 -17.52
N THR A 497 -25.21 -0.71 -18.68
CA THR A 497 -24.36 -1.19 -19.79
C THR A 497 -23.45 -0.08 -20.32
N THR A 498 -22.37 -0.48 -20.98
CA THR A 498 -21.39 0.44 -21.57
C THR A 498 -22.01 1.33 -22.65
N GLU A 499 -22.96 0.79 -23.42
CA GLU A 499 -23.70 1.52 -24.47
C GLU A 499 -24.53 2.66 -23.87
N ASN A 500 -25.03 2.48 -22.65
CA ASN A 500 -25.83 3.45 -21.92
C ASN A 500 -24.97 4.42 -21.08
N GLY A 501 -23.64 4.35 -21.20
CA GLY A 501 -22.68 5.18 -20.46
C GLY A 501 -22.37 4.69 -19.04
N VAL A 502 -22.72 3.44 -18.70
CA VAL A 502 -22.58 2.90 -17.34
C VAL A 502 -21.56 1.76 -17.29
N THR A 503 -20.58 1.90 -16.41
CA THR A 503 -19.69 0.78 -16.05
C THR A 503 -20.35 -0.01 -14.92
N TRP A 504 -20.80 -1.23 -15.18
CA TRP A 504 -21.37 -2.08 -14.13
C TRP A 504 -20.29 -2.93 -13.46
N VAL A 505 -20.27 -2.92 -12.12
CA VAL A 505 -19.39 -3.75 -11.31
C VAL A 505 -20.22 -4.64 -10.41
N ASP A 506 -19.96 -5.95 -10.46
CA ASP A 506 -20.59 -6.90 -9.55
C ASP A 506 -20.13 -6.65 -8.11
N TRP A 507 -21.04 -6.14 -7.27
CA TRP A 507 -20.79 -5.94 -5.85
C TRP A 507 -20.34 -7.23 -5.18
N GLY A 508 -20.96 -8.38 -5.48
CA GLY A 508 -20.72 -9.66 -4.82
C GLY A 508 -21.69 -9.99 -3.69
N ARG A 509 -21.29 -10.91 -2.81
CA ARG A 509 -22.19 -11.62 -1.88
C ARG A 509 -22.12 -11.10 -0.45
N ILE A 510 -21.20 -10.19 -0.17
CA ILE A 510 -21.10 -9.49 1.12
C ILE A 510 -21.90 -8.19 1.11
N ALA A 511 -22.16 -7.67 2.29
CA ALA A 511 -22.98 -6.48 2.50
C ALA A 511 -22.18 -5.20 2.43
N ARG A 512 -21.03 -5.17 3.12
CA ARG A 512 -20.19 -4.00 3.28
C ARG A 512 -18.82 -4.19 2.65
N GLN A 513 -18.32 -3.13 2.04
CA GLN A 513 -17.01 -3.06 1.42
C GLN A 513 -16.36 -1.71 1.71
N HIS A 514 -15.02 -1.70 1.72
CA HIS A 514 -14.22 -0.49 1.81
C HIS A 514 -13.59 -0.19 0.45
N PHE A 515 -14.03 0.89 -0.18
CA PHE A 515 -13.45 1.40 -1.42
C PHE A 515 -12.16 2.16 -1.14
N VAL A 516 -11.15 1.91 -1.97
CA VAL A 516 -9.89 2.64 -2.02
C VAL A 516 -9.69 3.11 -3.45
N LEU A 517 -9.71 4.43 -3.62
CA LEU A 517 -9.33 5.12 -4.83
C LEU A 517 -7.82 5.34 -4.81
N ARG A 518 -7.16 5.00 -5.93
CA ARG A 518 -5.74 5.29 -6.17
C ARG A 518 -5.62 6.37 -7.21
N TRP A 519 -4.89 7.42 -6.87
CA TRP A 519 -4.47 8.44 -7.82
C TRP A 519 -2.95 8.42 -7.92
N LEU A 520 -2.43 7.82 -8.99
CA LEU A 520 -0.99 7.76 -9.22
C LEU A 520 -0.53 9.01 -9.96
N SER A 521 0.41 9.74 -9.36
CA SER A 521 1.00 10.95 -9.95
C SER A 521 2.49 10.77 -10.19
N VAL A 522 2.96 11.22 -11.35
CA VAL A 522 4.39 11.32 -11.65
C VAL A 522 4.63 12.72 -12.20
N HIS A 523 5.25 13.57 -11.39
CA HIS A 523 5.41 14.99 -11.70
C HIS A 523 6.45 15.18 -12.82
N PRO A 524 6.40 16.26 -13.61
CA PRO A 524 5.23 17.13 -13.81
C PRO A 524 4.24 16.56 -14.84
N ASP A 525 4.64 15.55 -15.60
CA ASP A 525 3.97 15.13 -16.84
C ASP A 525 2.66 14.35 -16.65
N TRP A 526 2.45 13.79 -15.44
CA TRP A 526 1.27 13.04 -15.04
C TRP A 526 0.71 13.53 -13.71
N ARG A 527 0.37 14.81 -13.69
CA ARG A 527 -0.14 15.50 -12.50
C ARG A 527 -1.08 16.64 -12.89
N ASP A 528 -2.29 16.66 -12.34
CA ASP A 528 -3.15 17.85 -12.37
C ASP A 528 -2.82 18.74 -11.15
N PRO A 529 -2.12 19.87 -11.32
CA PRO A 529 -1.79 20.73 -10.18
C PRO A 529 -3.01 21.25 -9.42
N LYS A 530 -4.19 21.32 -10.05
CA LYS A 530 -5.40 21.85 -9.44
C LYS A 530 -6.16 20.83 -8.60
N HIS A 531 -6.10 19.55 -8.96
CA HIS A 531 -6.98 18.51 -8.41
C HIS A 531 -6.28 17.23 -7.96
N VAL A 532 -4.95 17.14 -8.07
CA VAL A 532 -4.22 15.99 -7.53
C VAL A 532 -4.42 15.91 -6.01
N PRO A 533 -4.76 14.75 -5.43
CA PRO A 533 -4.95 14.60 -3.99
C PRO A 533 -3.62 14.43 -3.23
N ASP A 534 -2.60 15.23 -3.55
CA ASP A 534 -1.32 15.24 -2.84
C ASP A 534 -1.31 16.30 -1.71
N ILE A 535 -0.24 16.32 -0.91
CA ILE A 535 -0.05 17.28 0.19
C ILE A 535 -0.23 18.76 -0.21
N THR A 536 -0.11 19.13 -1.50
CA THR A 536 -0.29 20.52 -1.95
C THR A 536 -1.76 20.92 -2.02
N ASN A 537 -2.67 19.96 -2.19
CA ASN A 537 -4.11 20.20 -2.25
C ASN A 537 -4.84 19.64 -1.02
N LEU A 538 -4.35 18.54 -0.45
CA LEU A 538 -4.93 17.85 0.71
C LEU A 538 -3.86 17.64 1.79
N PRO A 539 -3.39 18.72 2.45
CA PRO A 539 -2.34 18.59 3.44
C PRO A 539 -2.81 17.75 4.64
N TYR A 540 -1.89 16.93 5.17
CA TYR A 540 -2.19 15.94 6.21
C TYR A 540 -2.87 16.58 7.43
N ASN A 541 -2.36 17.72 7.89
CA ASN A 541 -2.87 18.44 9.06
C ASN A 541 -4.31 18.94 8.96
N THR A 542 -4.91 19.06 7.77
CA THR A 542 -6.32 19.50 7.64
C THR A 542 -7.21 18.41 7.05
N THR A 543 -6.64 17.38 6.44
CA THR A 543 -7.44 16.35 5.74
C THR A 543 -7.62 15.07 6.55
N THR A 544 -6.77 14.79 7.53
CA THR A 544 -7.00 13.65 8.42
C THR A 544 -8.10 13.93 9.44
N TRP A 545 -9.04 12.99 9.57
CA TRP A 545 -10.06 13.02 10.62
C TRP A 545 -9.47 13.08 12.03
N LEU A 546 -8.25 12.57 12.25
CA LEU A 546 -7.56 12.66 13.53
C LEU A 546 -7.03 14.04 13.84
N SER A 547 -6.96 14.99 12.90
CA SER A 547 -6.41 16.32 13.18
C SER A 547 -7.36 17.16 14.05
N PRO A 548 -6.84 18.03 14.94
CA PRO A 548 -7.65 19.11 15.52
C PRO A 548 -8.21 20.08 14.46
N ASP A 549 -7.49 20.29 13.36
CA ASP A 549 -7.84 21.21 12.27
C ASP A 549 -8.52 20.49 11.09
N TYR A 550 -9.15 19.34 11.35
CA TYR A 550 -9.81 18.55 10.32
C TYR A 550 -10.93 19.36 9.64
N ASP A 551 -10.76 19.61 8.35
CA ASP A 551 -11.75 20.25 7.50
C ASP A 551 -12.48 19.20 6.66
N LYS A 552 -13.70 18.85 7.11
CA LYS A 552 -14.57 17.90 6.41
C LYS A 552 -14.92 18.37 4.99
N SER A 553 -14.95 19.68 4.72
CA SER A 553 -15.37 20.22 3.42
C SER A 553 -14.40 19.90 2.28
N LEU A 554 -13.13 19.54 2.59
CA LEU A 554 -12.12 19.25 1.57
C LEU A 554 -12.46 17.99 0.75
N VAL A 555 -12.74 16.88 1.44
CA VAL A 555 -13.06 15.57 0.82
C VAL A 555 -14.07 14.74 1.61
N GLY A 556 -14.37 15.13 2.85
CA GLY A 556 -15.19 14.36 3.79
C GLY A 556 -16.70 14.51 3.58
N GLU A 557 -17.13 15.35 2.66
CA GLU A 557 -18.53 15.49 2.25
C GLU A 557 -18.80 14.77 0.93
N ASN A 558 -19.97 14.15 0.81
CA ASN A 558 -20.39 13.43 -0.40
C ASN A 558 -20.95 14.38 -1.47
N ASN A 559 -20.10 15.23 -2.04
CA ASN A 559 -20.48 16.18 -3.08
C ASN A 559 -19.25 16.58 -3.92
N HIS A 560 -19.48 17.33 -5.01
CA HIS A 560 -18.41 17.88 -5.85
C HIS A 560 -17.99 19.31 -5.48
N LYS A 561 -18.25 19.77 -4.24
CA LYS A 561 -17.91 21.13 -3.77
C LYS A 561 -16.58 21.20 -3.03
N GLY A 562 -16.00 20.05 -2.67
CA GLY A 562 -14.70 19.98 -1.99
C GLY A 562 -13.51 20.29 -2.90
N ARG A 563 -12.30 20.10 -2.37
CA ARG A 563 -11.03 20.52 -2.99
C ARG A 563 -10.80 19.91 -4.37
N LEU A 564 -11.15 18.63 -4.56
CA LEU A 564 -10.96 17.93 -5.84
C LEU A 564 -12.14 18.14 -6.80
N SER A 565 -13.19 18.86 -6.37
CA SER A 565 -14.40 19.11 -7.14
C SER A 565 -14.97 17.82 -7.77
N SER A 566 -15.28 17.82 -9.06
CA SER A 566 -15.79 16.67 -9.81
C SER A 566 -14.82 15.49 -9.91
N TYR A 567 -13.54 15.64 -9.53
CA TYR A 567 -12.58 14.53 -9.51
C TYR A 567 -12.64 13.69 -8.23
N LEU A 568 -13.34 14.17 -7.19
CA LEU A 568 -13.73 13.34 -6.05
C LEU A 568 -15.00 12.56 -6.43
N PRO A 569 -15.04 11.22 -6.36
CA PRO A 569 -16.24 10.49 -6.71
C PRO A 569 -17.39 10.82 -5.74
N GLN A 570 -18.57 11.13 -6.27
CA GLN A 570 -19.78 11.26 -5.48
C GLN A 570 -20.55 9.93 -5.44
N MET A 571 -21.00 9.52 -4.26
CA MET A 571 -21.80 8.33 -4.04
C MET A 571 -23.30 8.65 -4.11
N HIS A 572 -24.03 7.81 -4.84
CA HIS A 572 -25.49 7.76 -4.85
C HIS A 572 -25.97 6.38 -4.42
N TYR A 573 -27.20 6.33 -3.93
CA TYR A 573 -27.79 5.08 -3.45
C TYR A 573 -29.29 5.09 -3.72
N MET A 574 -29.78 4.06 -4.41
CA MET A 574 -31.15 4.00 -4.92
C MET A 574 -31.59 2.55 -5.13
N THR A 575 -32.86 2.32 -5.43
CA THR A 575 -33.35 1.01 -5.87
C THR A 575 -32.93 0.73 -7.31
N LYS A 576 -32.97 -0.55 -7.68
CA LYS A 576 -32.82 -0.98 -9.07
C LYS A 576 -33.83 -0.29 -9.98
N GLU A 577 -35.09 -0.20 -9.55
CA GLU A 577 -36.18 0.39 -10.35
C GLU A 577 -35.97 1.89 -10.56
N GLU A 578 -35.52 2.61 -9.53
CA GLU A 578 -35.14 4.02 -9.63
C GLU A 578 -34.02 4.20 -10.65
N PHE A 579 -32.99 3.35 -10.61
CA PHE A 579 -31.90 3.40 -11.59
C PHE A 579 -32.36 3.08 -13.02
N GLU A 580 -33.26 2.10 -13.19
CA GLU A 580 -33.81 1.74 -14.51
C GLU A 580 -34.68 2.88 -15.09
N SER A 581 -35.27 3.72 -14.24
CA SER A 581 -36.13 4.84 -14.68
C SER A 581 -35.40 5.95 -15.44
N PHE A 582 -34.06 6.03 -15.33
CA PHE A 582 -33.24 6.97 -16.13
C PHE A 582 -33.16 6.59 -17.63
N GLY A 583 -33.67 5.42 -17.99
CA GLY A 583 -33.74 4.98 -19.38
C GLY A 583 -32.38 4.56 -19.96
N ALA A 584 -32.25 4.67 -21.27
CA ALA A 584 -31.11 4.13 -22.03
C ALA A 584 -29.85 5.01 -21.98
N VAL A 585 -29.92 6.24 -21.50
CA VAL A 585 -28.73 7.11 -21.40
C VAL A 585 -28.67 7.67 -20.00
N VAL A 586 -27.81 7.09 -19.15
CA VAL A 586 -27.64 7.52 -17.77
C VAL A 586 -26.54 8.56 -17.72
N ARG A 587 -26.89 9.81 -17.36
CA ARG A 587 -25.92 10.89 -17.25
C ARG A 587 -25.68 11.27 -15.78
N PRO A 588 -24.45 11.61 -15.38
CA PRO A 588 -24.14 11.98 -14.00
C PRO A 588 -25.02 13.10 -13.43
N ASP A 589 -25.35 14.10 -14.25
CA ASP A 589 -26.18 15.25 -13.89
C ASP A 589 -27.67 14.92 -13.72
N THR A 590 -28.12 13.76 -14.23
CA THR A 590 -29.50 13.28 -14.07
C THR A 590 -29.70 12.43 -12.81
N LEU A 591 -28.62 11.97 -12.17
CA LEU A 591 -28.72 11.14 -10.98
C LEU A 591 -29.07 11.99 -9.75
N PRO A 592 -30.09 11.60 -8.97
CA PRO A 592 -30.52 12.36 -7.80
C PRO A 592 -29.43 12.38 -6.74
N LEU A 593 -29.38 13.46 -5.97
CA LEU A 593 -28.56 13.51 -4.77
C LEU A 593 -29.07 12.48 -3.77
N TRP A 594 -28.14 11.75 -3.15
CA TRP A 594 -28.49 10.89 -2.03
C TRP A 594 -28.74 11.78 -0.79
N THR A 595 -29.98 11.82 -0.30
CA THR A 595 -30.39 12.74 0.77
C THR A 595 -30.75 12.06 2.10
N SER A 596 -31.09 10.76 2.10
CA SER A 596 -31.39 10.00 3.30
C SER A 596 -30.79 8.59 3.27
N ALA A 597 -30.18 8.15 4.37
CA ALA A 597 -29.88 6.74 4.56
C ALA A 597 -31.21 6.00 4.78
N GLY A 598 -31.49 4.98 3.98
CA GLY A 598 -32.71 4.19 4.12
C GLY A 598 -32.65 3.33 5.38
N GLY A 599 -33.32 3.73 6.47
CA GLY A 599 -33.59 2.86 7.62
C GLY A 599 -32.71 3.08 8.86
N LYS A 600 -33.34 2.96 10.03
CA LYS A 600 -32.68 2.93 11.35
C LYS A 600 -31.88 1.63 11.44
N GLY A 601 -30.57 1.75 11.66
CA GLY A 601 -29.64 0.62 11.85
C GLY A 601 -29.81 -0.12 13.17
#